data_AF-A0A7S0N325-F1
#
_entry.id   AF-A0A7S0N325-F1
#
_cell.length_a   1.000
_cell.length_b   1.000
_cell.length_c   1.000
_cell.angle_alpha   90.00
_cell.angle_beta   90.00
_cell.angle_gamma   90.00
#
_symmetry.space_group_name_H-M   'P 1'
#
loop_
_entity.id
_entity.type
_entity.pdbx_description
1 polymer ?
#
loop_
_entity_poly.entity_id
_entity_poly.type
_entity_poly.pdbx_seq_one_letter_code
_entity_poly.pdbx_strand_id
1 'polypeptide(L)'
;GARVYLAEHRASIVSVKDKFHCFSTDDTLSYTPFCDDFGPMNLYSVNRFCEILEQKLVEFPDRTIVYCVDGSSRAIANGAFLLGCYMVMKVHLSPEAVWSSFEDISDRIAGFRDATFEEPDFYLTLTDCWRGLARALALGWVDQYDMDEYLHYDSPLEGDLHELVPGKIIAFCGPRALPEPHVYLDQDGSRAFAPAFYLAPFGDMRVSTVVRLNDPEYDAAGFTAHGIAHLDLPFDDCSAPPARVVAAFL
;
A
#
# COMPACT_ATOMS: atom_id res chain seq x y z
N GLY A 1 -2.93 -32.87 -0.13
CA GLY A 1 -2.14 -32.06 -1.09
C GLY A 1 -2.54 -30.61 -0.93
N ALA A 2 -1.66 -29.66 -1.27
CA ALA A 2 -2.01 -28.24 -1.30
C ALA A 2 -3.20 -28.01 -2.25
N ARG A 3 -4.13 -27.12 -1.86
CA ARG A 3 -5.35 -26.81 -2.64
C ARG A 3 -5.21 -25.52 -3.47
N VAL A 4 -4.17 -24.73 -3.22
CA VAL A 4 -3.88 -23.47 -3.93
C VAL A 4 -2.45 -23.53 -4.48
N TYR A 5 -2.27 -23.14 -5.74
CA TYR A 5 -0.96 -23.04 -6.41
C TYR A 5 -0.81 -21.68 -7.07
N LEU A 6 0.40 -21.12 -7.09
CA LEU A 6 0.77 -20.00 -7.95
C LEU A 6 1.34 -20.57 -9.26
N ALA A 7 0.91 -20.03 -10.40
CA ALA A 7 1.39 -20.44 -11.71
C ALA A 7 1.58 -19.26 -12.65
N GLU A 8 2.51 -19.39 -13.58
CA GLU A 8 2.66 -18.45 -14.69
C GLU A 8 1.58 -18.70 -15.75
N HIS A 9 0.95 -17.62 -16.23
CA HIS A 9 -0.02 -17.67 -17.30
C HIS A 9 0.65 -18.11 -18.61
N ARG A 10 0.31 -19.30 -19.09
CA ARG A 10 0.66 -19.76 -20.44
C ARG A 10 -0.62 -19.79 -21.28
N ALA A 11 -0.53 -19.28 -22.52
CA ALA A 11 -1.62 -19.23 -23.50
C ALA A 11 -2.27 -20.60 -23.81
N SER A 12 -1.75 -21.68 -23.25
CA SER A 12 -2.22 -23.05 -23.40
C SER A 12 -2.26 -23.78 -22.05
N ILE A 13 -2.92 -23.22 -21.03
CA ILE A 13 -3.49 -24.07 -19.98
C ILE A 13 -4.71 -24.75 -20.59
N VAL A 14 -4.44 -25.82 -21.34
CA VAL A 14 -5.43 -26.76 -21.84
C VAL A 14 -5.99 -27.49 -20.63
N SER A 15 -6.97 -26.86 -19.98
CA SER A 15 -8.25 -27.50 -19.67
C SER A 15 -8.15 -28.98 -19.29
N VAL A 16 -7.48 -29.30 -18.18
CA VAL A 16 -7.94 -30.40 -17.31
C VAL A 16 -9.08 -29.82 -16.46
N LYS A 17 -10.13 -29.34 -17.13
CA LYS A 17 -11.18 -28.42 -16.63
C LYS A 17 -11.90 -28.95 -15.37
N ASP A 18 -11.84 -30.24 -15.13
CA ASP A 18 -12.61 -30.88 -14.06
C ASP A 18 -11.89 -30.87 -12.70
N LYS A 19 -10.55 -30.75 -12.67
CA LYS A 19 -9.76 -30.79 -11.42
C LYS A 19 -9.21 -29.44 -10.97
N PHE A 20 -8.99 -28.51 -11.90
CA PHE A 20 -8.36 -27.23 -11.61
C PHE A 20 -9.29 -26.06 -11.95
N HIS A 21 -9.28 -25.03 -11.12
CA HIS A 21 -9.88 -23.73 -11.42
C HIS A 21 -8.77 -22.69 -11.45
N CYS A 22 -8.51 -22.12 -12.62
CA CYS A 22 -7.52 -21.07 -12.80
C CYS A 22 -8.20 -19.69 -12.73
N PHE A 23 -7.58 -18.74 -12.03
CA PHE A 23 -8.00 -17.35 -12.01
C PHE A 23 -6.77 -16.42 -11.99
N SER A 24 -6.92 -15.19 -12.45
CA SER A 24 -5.91 -14.13 -12.34
C SER A 24 -6.57 -12.89 -11.72
N THR A 25 -5.75 -12.01 -11.17
CA THR A 25 -6.17 -10.69 -10.69
C THR A 25 -5.57 -9.55 -11.51
N ASP A 26 -4.83 -9.84 -12.58
CA ASP A 26 -4.08 -8.84 -13.36
C ASP A 26 -4.98 -7.72 -13.94
N ASP A 27 -6.23 -8.06 -14.30
CA ASP A 27 -7.23 -7.11 -14.81
C ASP A 27 -8.00 -6.35 -13.71
N THR A 28 -7.79 -6.70 -12.44
CA THR A 28 -8.60 -6.20 -11.31
C THR A 28 -7.79 -5.51 -10.22
N LEU A 29 -6.56 -5.96 -10.00
CA LEU A 29 -5.64 -5.47 -8.98
C LEU A 29 -4.36 -5.04 -9.70
N SER A 30 -4.26 -3.75 -10.01
CA SER A 30 -3.11 -3.17 -10.68
C SER A 30 -2.34 -2.27 -9.73
N TYR A 31 -1.00 -2.34 -9.79
CA TYR A 31 -0.14 -1.35 -9.18
C TYR A 31 0.07 -0.18 -10.14
N THR A 32 -0.09 1.04 -9.66
CA THR A 32 0.21 2.26 -10.42
C THR A 32 1.58 2.76 -9.99
N PRO A 33 2.62 2.62 -10.83
CA PRO A 33 3.97 3.02 -10.45
C PRO A 33 4.15 4.54 -10.51
N PHE A 34 4.95 5.08 -9.59
CA PHE A 34 5.38 6.48 -9.65
C PHE A 34 6.56 6.65 -10.60
N CYS A 35 7.53 5.74 -10.55
CA CYS A 35 8.73 5.68 -11.38
C CYS A 35 8.94 4.25 -11.90
N ASP A 36 10.04 3.57 -11.53
CA ASP A 36 10.31 2.17 -11.89
C ASP A 36 9.94 1.18 -10.77
N ASP A 37 9.38 1.66 -9.67
CA ASP A 37 8.68 0.84 -8.67
C ASP A 37 7.57 0.01 -9.32
N PHE A 38 7.24 -1.13 -8.72
CA PHE A 38 6.25 -2.05 -9.28
C PHE A 38 5.37 -2.72 -8.21
N GLY A 39 5.59 -2.41 -6.94
CA GLY A 39 4.96 -3.05 -5.80
C GLY A 39 5.70 -2.73 -4.49
N PRO A 40 5.33 -3.40 -3.38
CA PRO A 40 4.26 -4.38 -3.29
C PRO A 40 2.86 -3.77 -3.45
N MET A 41 1.87 -4.61 -3.71
CA MET A 41 0.46 -4.21 -3.77
C MET A 41 0.01 -3.62 -2.43
N ASN A 42 -0.85 -2.59 -2.48
CA ASN A 42 -1.33 -1.88 -1.28
C ASN A 42 -2.33 -2.71 -0.44
N LEU A 43 -2.73 -2.17 0.73
CA LEU A 43 -3.57 -2.89 1.68
C LEU A 43 -4.97 -3.20 1.13
N TYR A 44 -5.55 -2.30 0.32
CA TYR A 44 -6.78 -2.56 -0.41
C TYR A 44 -6.66 -3.80 -1.30
N SER A 45 -5.59 -3.87 -2.11
CA SER A 45 -5.34 -4.99 -3.01
C SER A 45 -5.14 -6.31 -2.26
N VAL A 46 -4.46 -6.27 -1.11
CA VAL A 46 -4.28 -7.44 -0.23
C VAL A 46 -5.63 -7.96 0.27
N ASN A 47 -6.51 -7.08 0.76
CA ASN A 47 -7.82 -7.48 1.29
C ASN A 47 -8.72 -8.00 0.17
N ARG A 48 -8.74 -7.30 -0.97
CA ARG A 48 -9.51 -7.72 -2.13
C ARG A 48 -9.05 -9.07 -2.68
N PHE A 49 -7.74 -9.31 -2.72
CA PHE A 49 -7.20 -10.61 -3.09
C PHE A 49 -7.66 -11.72 -2.12
N CYS A 50 -7.64 -11.46 -0.81
CA CYS A 50 -8.13 -12.42 0.18
C CYS A 50 -9.60 -12.79 -0.07
N GLU A 51 -10.47 -11.80 -0.28
CA GLU A 51 -11.89 -12.03 -0.58
C GLU A 51 -12.10 -12.85 -1.86
N ILE A 52 -11.37 -12.50 -2.93
CA ILE A 52 -11.45 -13.23 -4.20
C ILE A 52 -11.03 -14.69 -3.99
N LEU A 53 -9.92 -14.94 -3.30
CA LEU A 53 -9.42 -16.28 -3.07
C LEU A 53 -10.37 -17.10 -2.18
N GLU A 54 -10.90 -16.52 -1.10
CA GLU A 54 -11.92 -17.17 -0.26
C GLU A 54 -13.18 -17.52 -1.07
N GLN A 55 -13.65 -16.60 -1.92
CA GLN A 55 -14.78 -16.85 -2.82
C GLN A 55 -14.50 -18.01 -3.77
N LYS A 56 -13.30 -18.07 -4.38
CA LYS A 56 -12.91 -19.20 -5.26
C LYS A 56 -12.84 -20.52 -4.52
N LEU A 57 -12.36 -20.51 -3.28
CA LEU A 57 -12.32 -21.71 -2.43
C LEU A 57 -13.72 -22.21 -2.06
N VAL A 58 -14.70 -21.32 -1.91
CA VAL A 58 -16.11 -21.69 -1.66
C VAL A 58 -16.82 -22.13 -2.95
N GLU A 59 -16.61 -21.43 -4.05
CA GLU A 59 -17.26 -21.70 -5.35
C GLU A 59 -16.82 -23.04 -5.95
N PHE A 60 -15.57 -23.46 -5.69
CA PHE A 60 -14.98 -24.68 -6.25
C PHE A 60 -14.42 -25.63 -5.18
N PRO A 61 -15.26 -26.19 -4.28
CA PRO A 61 -14.83 -26.99 -3.11
C PRO A 61 -13.98 -28.21 -3.49
N ASP A 62 -14.29 -28.84 -4.62
CA ASP A 62 -13.65 -30.09 -5.08
C ASP A 62 -12.51 -29.88 -6.09
N ARG A 63 -12.14 -28.62 -6.37
CA ARG A 63 -11.08 -28.29 -7.32
C ARG A 63 -9.87 -27.69 -6.62
N THR A 64 -8.71 -27.92 -7.24
CA THR A 64 -7.48 -27.20 -6.93
C THR A 64 -7.56 -25.80 -7.56
N ILE A 65 -7.33 -24.77 -6.76
CA ILE A 65 -7.28 -23.40 -7.22
C ILE A 65 -5.88 -23.07 -7.71
N VAL A 66 -5.78 -22.44 -8.87
CA VAL A 66 -4.52 -22.02 -9.47
C VAL A 66 -4.59 -20.51 -9.69
N TYR A 67 -3.81 -19.76 -8.91
CA TYR A 67 -3.64 -18.33 -9.10
C TYR A 67 -2.58 -18.10 -10.18
N CYS A 68 -3.03 -17.55 -11.31
CA CYS A 68 -2.22 -17.30 -12.49
C CYS A 68 -1.73 -15.86 -12.50
N VAL A 69 -0.46 -15.66 -12.82
CA VAL A 69 0.17 -14.33 -12.99
C VAL A 69 0.98 -14.26 -14.27
N ASP A 70 1.24 -13.06 -14.77
CA ASP A 70 2.20 -12.84 -15.86
C ASP A 70 3.60 -13.43 -15.52
N GLY A 71 4.34 -13.81 -16.57
CA GLY A 71 5.64 -14.49 -16.43
C GLY A 71 6.82 -13.60 -16.04
N SER A 72 6.64 -12.28 -16.02
CA SER A 72 7.68 -11.35 -15.59
C SER A 72 8.01 -11.51 -14.10
N SER A 73 9.27 -11.27 -13.73
CA SER A 73 9.72 -11.39 -12.34
C SER A 73 9.00 -10.41 -11.39
N ARG A 74 8.57 -9.25 -11.91
CA ARG A 74 7.75 -8.26 -11.19
C ARG A 74 6.34 -8.76 -10.90
N ALA A 75 5.68 -9.36 -11.90
CA ALA A 75 4.35 -9.95 -11.71
C ALA A 75 4.38 -11.17 -10.78
N ILE A 76 5.40 -12.02 -10.90
CA ILE A 76 5.61 -13.15 -9.99
C ILE A 76 5.82 -12.67 -8.55
N ALA A 77 6.60 -11.60 -8.35
CA ALA A 77 6.81 -11.01 -7.03
C ALA A 77 5.50 -10.48 -6.42
N ASN A 78 4.69 -9.72 -7.16
CA ASN A 78 3.39 -9.25 -6.66
C ASN A 78 2.40 -10.39 -6.40
N GLY A 79 2.35 -11.40 -7.27
CA GLY A 79 1.51 -12.57 -7.08
C GLY A 79 1.88 -13.39 -5.87
N ALA A 80 3.18 -13.65 -5.69
CA ALA A 80 3.71 -14.33 -4.52
C ALA A 80 3.44 -13.50 -3.25
N PHE A 81 3.65 -12.18 -3.31
CA PHE A 81 3.33 -11.27 -2.20
C PHE A 81 1.87 -11.37 -1.77
N LEU A 82 0.91 -11.23 -2.69
CA LEU A 82 -0.54 -11.32 -2.39
C LEU A 82 -0.91 -12.68 -1.79
N LEU A 83 -0.44 -13.78 -2.39
CA LEU A 83 -0.70 -15.13 -1.88
C LEU A 83 -0.07 -15.34 -0.50
N GLY A 84 1.14 -14.84 -0.28
CA GLY A 84 1.79 -14.89 1.02
C GLY A 84 1.08 -14.05 2.09
N CYS A 85 0.58 -12.87 1.74
CA CYS A 85 -0.26 -12.06 2.63
C CYS A 85 -1.52 -12.82 3.05
N TYR A 86 -2.19 -13.51 2.13
CA TYR A 86 -3.30 -14.39 2.46
C TYR A 86 -2.89 -15.51 3.44
N MET A 87 -1.73 -16.14 3.21
CA MET A 87 -1.22 -17.19 4.10
C MET A 87 -0.89 -16.67 5.51
N VAL A 88 -0.38 -15.44 5.64
CA VAL A 88 -0.16 -14.79 6.94
C VAL A 88 -1.50 -14.42 7.60
N MET A 89 -2.41 -13.78 6.87
CA MET A 89 -3.64 -13.21 7.43
C MET A 89 -4.72 -14.25 7.72
N LYS A 90 -4.94 -15.20 6.82
CA LYS A 90 -6.08 -16.14 6.86
C LYS A 90 -5.71 -17.55 7.27
N VAL A 91 -4.47 -17.97 6.96
CA VAL A 91 -3.94 -19.30 7.34
C VAL A 91 -3.08 -19.22 8.60
N HIS A 92 -2.69 -18.01 9.03
CA HIS A 92 -1.87 -17.74 10.22
C HIS A 92 -0.50 -18.41 10.21
N LEU A 93 0.12 -18.50 9.03
CA LEU A 93 1.50 -18.98 8.90
C LEU A 93 2.51 -17.87 9.23
N SER A 94 3.67 -18.24 9.76
CA SER A 94 4.77 -17.30 9.93
C SER A 94 5.36 -16.91 8.57
N PRO A 95 5.92 -15.70 8.41
CA PRO A 95 6.57 -15.28 7.17
C PRO A 95 7.60 -16.27 6.63
N GLU A 96 8.38 -16.92 7.52
CA GLU A 96 9.36 -17.93 7.15
C GLU A 96 8.71 -19.21 6.60
N ALA A 97 7.60 -19.66 7.21
CA ALA A 97 6.86 -20.81 6.72
C ALA A 97 6.17 -20.53 5.37
N VAL A 98 5.73 -19.28 5.16
CA VAL A 98 5.23 -18.81 3.87
C VAL A 98 6.34 -18.85 2.83
N TRP A 99 7.52 -18.32 3.13
CA TRP A 99 8.67 -18.30 2.22
C TRP A 99 9.06 -19.70 1.73
N SER A 100 9.02 -20.73 2.58
CA SER A 100 9.32 -22.10 2.17
C SER A 100 8.39 -22.64 1.07
N SER A 101 7.25 -22.00 0.81
CA SER A 101 6.36 -22.36 -0.32
C SER A 101 6.82 -21.77 -1.67
N PHE A 102 7.77 -20.84 -1.66
CA PHE A 102 8.26 -20.11 -2.83
C PHE A 102 9.75 -20.35 -3.14
N GLU A 103 10.44 -21.17 -2.32
CA GLU A 103 11.88 -21.47 -2.48
C GLU A 103 12.22 -21.97 -3.89
N ASP A 104 11.39 -22.84 -4.47
CA ASP A 104 11.61 -23.41 -5.82
C ASP A 104 11.58 -22.37 -6.96
N ILE A 105 11.05 -21.16 -6.70
CA ILE A 105 10.96 -20.08 -7.68
C ILE A 105 11.71 -18.81 -7.24
N SER A 106 12.60 -18.90 -6.23
CA SER A 106 13.30 -17.74 -5.66
C SER A 106 14.02 -16.90 -6.72
N ASP A 107 14.67 -17.55 -7.68
CA ASP A 107 15.45 -16.90 -8.75
C ASP A 107 14.58 -16.13 -9.75
N ARG A 108 13.26 -16.30 -9.69
CA ARG A 108 12.29 -15.62 -10.55
C ARG A 108 11.57 -14.46 -9.86
N ILE A 109 11.77 -14.27 -8.56
CA ILE A 109 11.09 -13.24 -7.78
C ILE A 109 11.96 -11.99 -7.74
N ALA A 110 11.47 -10.88 -8.30
CA ALA A 110 12.13 -9.59 -8.15
C ALA A 110 11.99 -9.05 -6.71
N GLY A 111 13.05 -8.43 -6.17
CA GLY A 111 12.94 -7.62 -4.96
C GLY A 111 12.21 -6.31 -5.25
N PHE A 112 11.46 -5.79 -4.28
CA PHE A 112 10.80 -4.50 -4.41
C PHE A 112 11.80 -3.36 -4.24
N ARG A 113 11.73 -2.38 -5.12
CA ARG A 113 12.60 -1.20 -5.17
C ARG A 113 11.86 0.07 -4.74
N ASP A 114 12.60 1.13 -4.51
CA ASP A 114 12.06 2.46 -4.24
C ASP A 114 11.45 3.12 -5.49
N ALA A 115 10.70 4.20 -5.26
CA ALA A 115 9.96 4.95 -6.27
C ALA A 115 10.82 6.03 -6.96
N THR A 116 11.97 5.62 -7.49
CA THR A 116 12.88 6.49 -8.26
C THR A 116 13.23 5.87 -9.61
N PHE A 117 13.76 6.68 -10.53
CA PHE A 117 14.35 6.20 -11.78
C PHE A 117 15.85 5.85 -11.66
N GLU A 118 16.44 6.10 -10.49
CA GLU A 118 17.86 5.87 -10.25
C GLU A 118 18.16 4.37 -10.10
N GLU A 119 19.44 4.00 -10.07
CA GLU A 119 19.81 2.62 -9.77
C GLU A 119 19.52 2.32 -8.29
N PRO A 120 18.71 1.30 -7.96
CA PRO A 120 18.34 1.01 -6.59
C PRO A 120 19.55 0.45 -5.81
N ASP A 121 19.80 1.02 -4.64
CA ASP A 121 20.85 0.58 -3.71
C ASP A 121 20.31 -0.34 -2.59
N PHE A 122 18.99 -0.49 -2.51
CA PHE A 122 18.29 -1.31 -1.53
C PHE A 122 17.06 -1.97 -2.14
N TYR A 123 16.78 -3.21 -1.73
CA TYR A 123 15.58 -3.94 -2.12
C TYR A 123 14.90 -4.53 -0.88
N LEU A 124 13.57 -4.44 -0.82
CA LEU A 124 12.74 -5.19 0.12
C LEU A 124 12.41 -6.57 -0.44
N THR A 125 12.59 -7.60 0.40
CA THR A 125 12.19 -8.98 0.04
C THR A 125 10.73 -9.26 0.39
N LEU A 126 10.15 -10.32 -0.18
CA LEU A 126 8.81 -10.79 0.20
C LEU A 126 8.70 -11.05 1.71
N THR A 127 9.72 -11.68 2.30
CA THR A 127 9.77 -11.99 3.73
C THR A 127 9.78 -10.73 4.59
N ASP A 128 10.46 -9.66 4.16
CA ASP A 128 10.45 -8.37 4.88
C ASP A 128 9.03 -7.78 4.91
N CYS A 129 8.34 -7.78 3.76
CA CYS A 129 6.97 -7.31 3.67
C CYS A 129 6.02 -8.13 4.54
N TRP A 130 6.10 -9.47 4.51
CA TRP A 130 5.26 -10.33 5.33
C TRP A 130 5.55 -10.22 6.83
N ARG A 131 6.81 -9.97 7.22
CA ARG A 131 7.17 -9.65 8.61
C ARG A 131 6.55 -8.33 9.07
N GLY A 132 6.57 -7.31 8.21
CA GLY A 132 5.88 -6.04 8.44
C GLY A 132 4.38 -6.24 8.66
N LEU A 133 3.72 -7.00 7.76
CA LEU A 133 2.31 -7.34 7.87
C LEU A 133 2.00 -8.14 9.16
N ALA A 134 2.78 -9.18 9.46
CA ALA A 134 2.61 -9.98 10.67
C ALA A 134 2.75 -9.12 11.94
N ARG A 135 3.67 -8.16 11.94
CA ARG A 135 3.83 -7.21 13.05
C ARG A 135 2.63 -6.25 13.15
N ALA A 136 2.14 -5.72 12.04
CA ALA A 136 0.97 -4.85 12.00
C ALA A 136 -0.29 -5.58 12.51
N LEU A 137 -0.50 -6.84 12.11
CA LEU A 137 -1.58 -7.70 12.62
C LEU A 137 -1.45 -7.92 14.14
N ALA A 138 -0.25 -8.22 14.64
CA ALA A 138 -0.02 -8.41 16.07
C ALA A 138 -0.27 -7.14 16.91
N LEU A 139 -0.17 -5.96 16.30
CA LEU A 139 -0.50 -4.67 16.90
C LEU A 139 -1.96 -4.25 16.67
N GLY A 140 -2.73 -5.05 15.92
CA GLY A 140 -4.13 -4.78 15.59
C GLY A 140 -4.32 -3.67 14.56
N TRP A 141 -3.31 -3.32 13.76
CA TRP A 141 -3.38 -2.18 12.83
C TRP A 141 -4.19 -2.49 11.57
N VAL A 142 -4.24 -3.75 11.15
CA VAL A 142 -4.86 -4.16 9.89
C VAL A 142 -6.37 -4.37 10.01
N ASP A 143 -6.90 -4.58 11.22
CA ASP A 143 -8.34 -4.86 11.40
C ASP A 143 -9.17 -3.59 11.71
N GLN A 144 -8.54 -2.41 11.75
CA GLN A 144 -9.13 -1.18 12.30
C GLN A 144 -9.44 -0.08 11.28
N TYR A 145 -9.40 -0.35 9.97
CA TYR A 145 -9.56 0.69 8.94
C TYR A 145 -10.84 0.52 8.11
N ASP A 146 -11.42 1.64 7.70
CA ASP A 146 -12.54 1.70 6.75
C ASP A 146 -11.99 1.68 5.33
N MET A 147 -12.44 0.72 4.51
CA MET A 147 -11.91 0.51 3.17
C MET A 147 -12.44 1.56 2.17
N ASP A 148 -13.65 2.07 2.38
CA ASP A 148 -14.21 3.14 1.56
C ASP A 148 -13.49 4.45 1.86
N GLU A 149 -13.19 4.70 3.14
CA GLU A 149 -12.36 5.84 3.56
C GLU A 149 -10.93 5.74 3.01
N TYR A 150 -10.30 4.56 3.11
CA TYR A 150 -8.97 4.31 2.53
C TYR A 150 -8.94 4.66 1.04
N LEU A 151 -9.89 4.15 0.25
CA LEU A 151 -9.93 4.39 -1.19
C LEU A 151 -10.30 5.83 -1.55
N HIS A 152 -11.12 6.48 -0.74
CA HIS A 152 -11.43 7.89 -0.91
C HIS A 152 -10.15 8.71 -0.84
N TYR A 153 -9.39 8.59 0.27
CA TYR A 153 -8.19 9.40 0.48
C TYR A 153 -6.95 8.92 -0.31
N ASP A 154 -6.91 7.69 -0.82
CA ASP A 154 -5.91 7.19 -1.79
C ASP A 154 -5.92 8.01 -3.10
N SER A 155 -7.07 8.61 -3.43
CA SER A 155 -7.21 9.40 -4.65
C SER A 155 -6.43 10.72 -4.56
N PRO A 156 -5.58 11.04 -5.57
CA PRO A 156 -4.90 12.33 -5.66
C PRO A 156 -5.87 13.52 -5.87
N LEU A 157 -7.16 13.23 -6.06
CA LEU A 157 -8.23 14.21 -6.18
C LEU A 157 -9.00 14.43 -4.88
N GLU A 158 -8.75 13.62 -3.84
CA GLU A 158 -9.52 13.62 -2.59
C GLU A 158 -8.63 13.68 -1.35
N GLY A 159 -7.46 14.31 -1.44
CA GLY A 159 -6.62 14.65 -0.30
C GLY A 159 -5.28 13.91 -0.24
N ASP A 160 -5.10 12.84 -1.01
CA ASP A 160 -3.84 12.08 -1.11
C ASP A 160 -3.24 11.81 0.28
N LEU A 161 -3.98 11.01 1.06
CA LEU A 161 -3.80 10.84 2.49
C LEU A 161 -4.00 9.39 2.90
N HIS A 162 -3.13 8.91 3.80
CA HIS A 162 -3.26 7.59 4.42
C HIS A 162 -2.96 7.63 5.91
N GLU A 163 -3.81 6.98 6.70
CA GLU A 163 -3.51 6.62 8.07
C GLU A 163 -2.52 5.45 8.09
N LEU A 164 -1.31 5.70 8.60
CA LEU A 164 -0.23 4.71 8.67
C LEU A 164 -0.26 3.91 9.98
N VAL A 165 -0.63 4.58 11.07
CA VAL A 165 -0.78 3.98 12.40
C VAL A 165 -2.13 4.41 12.96
N PRO A 166 -3.07 3.47 13.19
CA PRO A 166 -4.43 3.80 13.62
C PRO A 166 -4.47 4.71 14.85
N GLY A 167 -5.18 5.82 14.72
CA GLY A 167 -5.35 6.86 15.71
C GLY A 167 -4.09 7.63 16.08
N LYS A 168 -3.01 7.54 15.29
CA LYS A 168 -1.70 8.14 15.64
C LYS A 168 -0.97 8.87 14.53
N ILE A 169 -0.78 8.24 13.37
CA ILE A 169 0.10 8.79 12.32
C ILE A 169 -0.65 8.75 11.00
N ILE A 170 -0.74 9.90 10.36
CA ILE A 170 -1.28 10.10 9.02
C ILE A 170 -0.17 10.72 8.17
N ALA A 171 0.04 10.19 6.96
CA ALA A 171 0.82 10.83 5.91
C ALA A 171 -0.14 11.41 4.87
N PHE A 172 0.15 12.62 4.39
CA PHE A 172 -0.71 13.29 3.42
C PHE A 172 0.09 14.25 2.54
N CYS A 173 -0.45 14.58 1.37
CA CYS A 173 0.16 15.52 0.45
C CYS A 173 0.19 16.95 1.02
N GLY A 174 1.35 17.61 0.86
CA GLY A 174 1.60 18.95 1.36
C GLY A 174 0.58 19.98 0.83
N PRO A 175 -0.13 20.71 1.70
CA PRO A 175 -1.02 21.78 1.27
C PRO A 175 -0.28 22.89 0.53
N ARG A 176 -1.04 23.69 -0.23
CA ARG A 176 -0.55 24.89 -0.93
C ARG A 176 -1.35 26.13 -0.56
N ALA A 177 -0.70 27.29 -0.62
CA ALA A 177 -1.38 28.56 -0.60
C ALA A 177 -2.19 28.73 -1.89
N LEU A 178 -3.52 28.63 -1.78
CA LEU A 178 -4.45 28.82 -2.89
C LEU A 178 -5.20 30.17 -2.75
N PRO A 179 -5.62 30.80 -3.87
CA PRO A 179 -6.43 32.00 -3.81
C PRO A 179 -7.80 31.73 -3.17
N GLU A 180 -8.17 32.48 -2.14
CA GLU A 180 -9.53 32.42 -1.59
C GLU A 180 -10.59 32.67 -2.68
N PRO A 181 -11.75 31.99 -2.65
CA PRO A 181 -12.22 31.03 -1.64
C PRO A 181 -11.89 29.56 -1.97
N HIS A 182 -10.90 29.30 -2.83
CA HIS A 182 -10.63 27.96 -3.32
C HIS A 182 -9.95 27.12 -2.24
N VAL A 183 -10.60 26.02 -1.84
CA VAL A 183 -10.00 25.02 -0.94
C VAL A 183 -9.22 23.96 -1.70
N TYR A 184 -9.40 23.90 -3.02
CA TYR A 184 -8.61 23.07 -3.91
C TYR A 184 -8.48 23.69 -5.31
N LEU A 185 -7.50 23.24 -6.08
CA LEU A 185 -7.31 23.58 -7.48
C LEU A 185 -6.94 22.31 -8.28
N ASP A 186 -7.73 21.99 -9.30
CA ASP A 186 -7.46 20.86 -10.17
C ASP A 186 -6.20 21.10 -11.02
N GLN A 187 -5.40 20.04 -11.17
CA GLN A 187 -4.22 19.95 -12.02
C GLN A 187 -4.37 18.73 -12.94
N ASP A 188 -3.44 18.56 -13.88
CA ASP A 188 -3.46 17.42 -14.80
C ASP A 188 -3.23 16.11 -14.02
N GLY A 189 -4.32 15.43 -13.65
CA GLY A 189 -4.32 14.14 -12.96
C GLY A 189 -4.22 14.20 -11.43
N SER A 190 -4.19 15.38 -10.83
CA SER A 190 -4.10 15.58 -9.38
C SER A 190 -4.79 16.88 -8.94
N ARG A 191 -4.82 17.14 -7.64
CA ARG A 191 -5.40 18.35 -7.07
C ARG A 191 -4.48 18.94 -6.01
N ALA A 192 -4.24 20.24 -6.07
CA ALA A 192 -3.61 20.96 -4.97
C ALA A 192 -4.67 21.34 -3.94
N PHE A 193 -4.37 21.18 -2.66
CA PHE A 193 -5.30 21.46 -1.56
C PHE A 193 -4.80 22.61 -0.69
N ALA A 194 -5.71 23.50 -0.30
CA ALA A 194 -5.42 24.48 0.75
C ALA A 194 -5.51 23.82 2.13
N PRO A 195 -4.89 24.37 3.18
CA PRO A 195 -5.06 23.89 4.57
C PRO A 195 -6.53 23.74 4.98
N ALA A 196 -7.40 24.63 4.48
CA ALA A 196 -8.83 24.63 4.74
C ALA A 196 -9.55 23.33 4.29
N PHE A 197 -9.08 22.67 3.24
CA PHE A 197 -9.64 21.39 2.79
C PHE A 197 -9.49 20.32 3.88
N TYR A 198 -8.33 20.27 4.53
CA TYR A 198 -8.00 19.25 5.51
C TYR A 198 -8.68 19.47 6.87
N LEU A 199 -9.28 20.62 7.16
CA LEU A 199 -9.88 20.89 8.47
C LEU A 199 -11.02 19.93 8.82
N ALA A 200 -11.87 19.60 7.85
CA ALA A 200 -12.95 18.63 8.04
C ALA A 200 -12.41 17.20 8.27
N PRO A 201 -11.59 16.60 7.36
CA PRO A 201 -11.07 15.26 7.57
C PRO A 201 -10.19 15.15 8.81
N PHE A 202 -9.40 16.18 9.13
CA PHE A 202 -8.61 16.21 10.36
C PHE A 202 -9.46 16.28 11.62
N GLY A 203 -10.63 16.93 11.56
CA GLY A 203 -11.61 16.90 12.64
C GLY A 203 -12.14 15.49 12.89
N ASP A 204 -12.54 14.80 11.83
CA ASP A 204 -13.08 13.44 11.90
C ASP A 204 -12.03 12.43 12.39
N MET A 205 -10.79 12.54 11.87
CA MET A 205 -9.62 11.73 12.27
C MET A 205 -8.98 12.18 13.58
N ARG A 206 -9.49 13.24 14.22
CA ARG A 206 -9.01 13.78 15.51
C ARG A 206 -7.53 14.18 15.49
N VAL A 207 -7.06 14.73 14.37
CA VAL A 207 -5.71 15.27 14.25
C VAL A 207 -5.58 16.48 15.16
N SER A 208 -4.56 16.46 16.02
CA SER A 208 -4.26 17.55 16.94
C SER A 208 -3.00 18.32 16.56
N THR A 209 -2.13 17.73 15.72
CA THR A 209 -0.83 18.30 15.35
C THR A 209 -0.51 17.97 13.89
N VAL A 210 -0.07 18.98 13.13
CA VAL A 210 0.50 18.86 11.79
C VAL A 210 2.00 19.12 11.88
N VAL A 211 2.81 18.24 11.30
CA VAL A 211 4.26 18.41 11.20
C VAL A 211 4.61 18.61 9.73
N ARG A 212 5.19 19.76 9.38
CA ARG A 212 5.68 20.05 8.04
C ARG A 212 7.17 19.75 7.93
N LEU A 213 7.53 18.94 6.94
CA LEU A 213 8.91 18.49 6.70
C LEU A 213 9.54 19.12 5.44
N ASN A 214 8.75 19.80 4.62
CA ASN A 214 9.18 20.46 3.38
C ASN A 214 9.21 21.99 3.54
N ASP A 215 9.58 22.67 2.45
CA ASP A 215 9.53 24.12 2.38
C ASP A 215 8.11 24.67 2.63
N PRO A 216 7.98 25.87 3.23
CA PRO A 216 6.69 26.43 3.58
C PRO A 216 5.89 26.89 2.35
N GLU A 217 5.09 25.98 1.77
CA GLU A 217 4.19 26.25 0.64
C GLU A 217 2.82 26.82 1.05
N TYR A 218 2.56 26.94 2.35
CA TYR A 218 1.31 27.47 2.92
C TYR A 218 1.54 28.13 4.28
N ASP A 219 0.59 28.93 4.75
CA ASP A 219 0.65 29.54 6.08
C ASP A 219 0.14 28.56 7.16
N ALA A 220 0.95 28.31 8.19
CA ALA A 220 0.58 27.50 9.36
C ALA A 220 -0.65 28.05 10.11
N ALA A 221 -0.98 29.34 9.93
CA ALA A 221 -2.22 29.94 10.41
C ALA A 221 -3.48 29.21 9.92
N GLY A 222 -3.42 28.56 8.75
CA GLY A 222 -4.53 27.75 8.22
C GLY A 222 -4.97 26.62 9.16
N PHE A 223 -4.04 26.06 9.93
CA PHE A 223 -4.31 25.02 10.92
C PHE A 223 -4.40 25.58 12.35
N THR A 224 -3.45 26.43 12.74
CA THR A 224 -3.36 26.93 14.14
C THR A 224 -4.55 27.80 14.54
N ALA A 225 -5.17 28.54 13.61
CA ALA A 225 -6.40 29.29 13.86
C ALA A 225 -7.60 28.36 14.18
N HIS A 226 -7.51 27.08 13.85
CA HIS A 226 -8.54 26.06 14.07
C HIS A 226 -8.17 25.09 15.20
N GLY A 227 -7.18 25.44 16.03
CA GLY A 227 -6.78 24.64 17.19
C GLY A 227 -5.93 23.41 16.89
N ILE A 228 -5.44 23.26 15.65
CA ILE A 228 -4.50 22.21 15.27
C ILE A 228 -3.08 22.78 15.44
N ALA A 229 -2.28 22.16 16.31
CA ALA A 229 -0.88 22.55 16.51
C ALA A 229 -0.08 22.35 15.20
N HIS A 230 0.92 23.18 14.97
CA HIS A 230 1.74 23.11 13.77
C HIS A 230 3.22 23.20 14.13
N LEU A 231 4.03 22.28 13.58
CA LEU A 231 5.47 22.19 13.79
C LEU A 231 6.19 22.18 12.45
N ASP A 232 7.15 23.09 12.29
CA ASP A 232 8.05 23.13 11.14
C ASP A 232 9.36 22.42 11.46
N LEU A 233 9.63 21.30 10.79
CA LEU A 233 10.85 20.51 10.90
C LEU A 233 11.48 20.25 9.52
N PRO A 234 11.78 21.29 8.71
CA PRO A 234 12.24 21.10 7.34
C PRO A 234 13.64 20.50 7.25
N PHE A 235 13.86 19.69 6.23
CA PHE A 235 15.16 19.20 5.78
C PHE A 235 15.16 19.03 4.25
N ASP A 236 16.33 18.86 3.65
CA ASP A 236 16.46 18.84 2.19
C ASP A 236 15.69 17.65 1.58
N ASP A 237 14.97 17.90 0.48
CA ASP A 237 14.21 16.87 -0.23
C ASP A 237 15.12 15.74 -0.73
N CYS A 238 14.58 14.52 -0.76
CA CYS A 238 15.32 13.30 -1.09
C CYS A 238 16.59 13.06 -0.23
N SER A 239 16.65 13.58 1.00
CA SER A 239 17.77 13.36 1.93
C SER A 239 17.35 12.67 3.23
N ALA A 240 18.32 12.13 3.97
CA ALA A 240 18.07 11.59 5.31
C ALA A 240 17.91 12.73 6.33
N PRO A 241 16.88 12.71 7.20
CA PRO A 241 16.67 13.78 8.18
C PRO A 241 17.85 13.82 9.18
N PRO A 242 18.39 15.01 9.50
CA PRO A 242 19.42 15.13 10.51
C PRO A 242 18.93 14.68 11.90
N ALA A 243 19.83 14.18 12.75
CA ALA A 243 19.48 13.65 14.08
C ALA A 243 18.63 14.61 14.95
N ARG A 244 18.83 15.94 14.82
CA ARG A 244 18.03 16.95 15.51
C ARG A 244 16.55 16.97 15.09
N VAL A 245 16.27 16.69 13.81
CA VAL A 245 14.91 16.62 13.24
C VAL A 245 14.22 15.37 13.75
N VAL A 246 14.92 14.23 13.69
CA VAL A 246 14.44 12.95 14.24
C VAL A 246 14.11 13.07 15.73
N ALA A 247 15.01 13.66 16.52
CA ALA A 247 14.81 13.83 17.96
C ALA A 247 13.68 14.81 18.33
N ALA A 248 13.34 15.76 17.45
CA ALA A 248 12.21 16.66 17.65
C ALA A 248 10.87 16.03 17.23
N PHE A 249 10.90 15.08 16.31
CA PHE A 249 9.71 14.34 15.85
C PHE A 249 9.25 13.27 16.86
N LEU A 250 10.19 12.62 17.55
CA LEU A 250 9.95 11.57 18.57
C LEU A 250 9.52 12.14 19.92
#